data_AF-A0A9C8WGY8-F1
#
_entry.id   AF-A0A9C8WGY8-F1
#
_cell.length_a   1.000
_cell.length_b   1.000
_cell.length_c   1.000
_cell.angle_alpha   90.00
_cell.angle_beta   90.00
_cell.angle_gamma   90.00
#
_symmetry.space_group_name_H-M   'P 1'
#
loop_
_entity.id
_entity.type
_entity.pdbx_description
1 polymer ?
#
loop_
_entity_poly.entity_id
_entity_poly.type
_entity_poly.pdbx_seq_one_letter_code
_entity_poly.pdbx_strand_id
1 'polypeptide(L)'
;MDFEIAGNTLQAWGLALGTTLILWLGLELIKHLASQRARAWAQRTVHTWDDLLADLIDRIAWWMLLVVAIYAGIQWLRLPDGLHAWPGIMLRAALWMQAGLWGVVLIDKWVQNRIHKEM
;
A
#
# COMPACT_ATOMS: atom_id res chain seq x y z
N MET A 1 34.00 6.83 -18.42
CA MET A 1 32.83 6.52 -19.25
C MET A 1 31.68 6.32 -18.30
N ASP A 2 30.78 7.29 -18.22
CA ASP A 2 29.61 7.17 -17.36
C ASP A 2 28.59 6.32 -18.09
N PHE A 3 28.27 5.14 -17.55
CA PHE A 3 27.26 4.27 -18.13
C PHE A 3 25.89 4.89 -17.86
N GLU A 4 25.29 5.45 -18.90
CA GLU A 4 23.94 6.00 -18.90
C GLU A 4 22.96 4.98 -19.46
N ILE A 5 21.87 4.72 -18.72
CA ILE A 5 20.76 3.89 -19.15
C ILE A 5 19.52 4.78 -19.17
N ALA A 6 18.92 4.94 -20.36
CA ALA A 6 17.75 5.78 -20.58
C ALA A 6 17.91 7.23 -20.05
N GLY A 7 19.08 7.84 -20.29
CA GLY A 7 19.38 9.22 -19.86
C GLY A 7 19.61 9.40 -18.36
N ASN A 8 19.75 8.30 -17.62
CA ASN A 8 20.02 8.29 -16.18
C ASN A 8 21.31 7.52 -15.87
N THR A 9 22.06 7.98 -14.88
CA THR A 9 23.28 7.31 -14.44
C THR A 9 22.96 5.96 -13.77
N LEU A 10 23.91 5.02 -13.81
CA LEU A 10 23.79 3.75 -13.08
C LEU A 10 23.53 3.97 -11.57
N GLN A 11 24.09 5.03 -10.99
CA GLN A 11 23.86 5.42 -9.60
C GLN A 11 22.39 5.80 -9.35
N ALA A 12 21.75 6.54 -10.26
CA ALA A 12 20.34 6.90 -10.14
C ALA A 12 19.43 5.66 -10.17
N TRP A 13 19.73 4.71 -11.06
CA TRP A 13 19.07 3.40 -11.08
C TRP A 13 19.27 2.61 -9.78
N GLY A 14 20.49 2.62 -9.24
CA GLY A 14 20.80 1.99 -7.95
C GLY A 14 20.01 2.61 -6.78
N LEU A 15 19.93 3.95 -6.72
CA LEU A 15 19.14 4.65 -5.70
C LEU A 15 17.64 4.37 -5.83
N ALA A 16 17.12 4.31 -7.05
CA ALA A 16 15.72 4.00 -7.30
C ALA A 16 15.34 2.58 -6.91
N LEU A 17 16.14 1.59 -7.32
CA LEU A 17 15.94 0.20 -6.95
C LEU A 17 16.13 0.01 -5.43
N GLY A 18 17.17 0.60 -4.85
CA GLY A 18 17.42 0.55 -3.41
C GLY A 18 16.26 1.15 -2.61
N THR A 19 15.80 2.34 -3.01
CA THR A 19 14.66 3.02 -2.36
C THR A 19 13.38 2.20 -2.49
N THR A 20 13.10 1.67 -3.69
CA THR A 20 11.93 0.80 -3.94
C THR A 20 11.97 -0.43 -3.04
N LEU A 21 13.11 -1.13 -2.99
CA LEU A 21 13.25 -2.35 -2.23
C LEU A 21 13.13 -2.10 -0.72
N ILE A 22 13.82 -1.09 -0.20
CA ILE A 22 13.79 -0.73 1.23
C ILE A 22 12.38 -0.29 1.64
N LEU A 23 11.72 0.56 0.85
CA LEU A 23 10.37 1.00 1.15
C LEU A 23 9.36 -0.13 1.06
N TRP A 24 9.43 -0.97 0.02
CA TRP A 24 8.51 -2.08 -0.13
C TRP A 24 8.63 -3.06 1.04
N LEU A 25 9.85 -3.50 1.37
CA LEU A 25 10.09 -4.38 2.51
C LEU A 25 9.70 -3.73 3.83
N GLY A 26 10.01 -2.45 4.02
CA GLY A 26 9.63 -1.70 5.21
C GLY A 26 8.12 -1.59 5.36
N LEU A 27 7.39 -1.28 4.28
CA LEU A 27 5.94 -1.20 4.28
C LEU A 27 5.30 -2.57 4.51
N GLU A 28 5.81 -3.65 3.91
CA GLU A 28 5.32 -5.00 4.17
C GLU A 28 5.55 -5.41 5.62
N LEU A 29 6.72 -5.10 6.17
CA LEU A 29 7.03 -5.38 7.57
C LEU A 29 6.10 -4.58 8.50
N ILE A 30 5.92 -3.28 8.25
CA ILE A 30 5.00 -2.44 9.02
C ILE A 30 3.57 -2.98 8.94
N LYS A 31 3.09 -3.33 7.73
CA LYS A 31 1.76 -3.93 7.54
C LYS A 31 1.64 -5.22 8.35
N HIS A 32 2.64 -6.09 8.27
CA HIS A 32 2.63 -7.37 8.96
C HIS A 32 2.59 -7.19 10.49
N LEU A 33 3.44 -6.32 11.02
CA LEU A 33 3.47 -5.99 12.45
C LEU A 33 2.18 -5.32 12.91
N ALA A 34 1.62 -4.41 12.10
CA ALA A 34 0.36 -3.75 12.38
C ALA A 34 -0.81 -4.75 12.40
N SER A 35 -0.89 -5.66 11.43
CA SER A 35 -1.90 -6.73 11.38
C SER A 35 -1.79 -7.65 12.61
N GLN A 36 -0.58 -8.10 12.95
CA GLN A 36 -0.36 -8.93 14.15
C GLN A 36 -0.76 -8.20 15.44
N ARG A 37 -0.37 -6.93 15.58
CA ARG A 37 -0.66 -6.15 16.79
C ARG A 37 -2.14 -5.82 16.92
N ALA A 38 -2.80 -5.51 15.80
CA ALA A 38 -4.23 -5.26 15.77
C ALA A 38 -5.03 -6.52 16.17
N ARG A 39 -4.63 -7.71 15.68
CA ARG A 39 -5.22 -9.00 16.12
C ARG A 39 -4.97 -9.30 17.61
N ALA A 40 -3.80 -8.95 18.14
CA ALA A 40 -3.50 -9.12 19.56
C ALA A 40 -4.30 -8.14 20.46
N TRP A 41 -4.66 -6.96 19.95
CA TRP A 41 -5.49 -5.98 20.65
C TRP A 41 -6.98 -6.32 20.57
N ALA A 42 -7.46 -6.83 19.44
CA ALA A 42 -8.81 -7.36 19.26
C ALA A 42 -9.20 -8.40 20.32
N GLN A 43 -8.26 -9.26 20.73
CA GLN A 43 -8.51 -10.25 21.80
C GLN A 43 -8.67 -9.63 23.20
N ARG A 44 -8.28 -8.37 23.39
CA ARG A 44 -8.35 -7.66 24.68
C ARG A 44 -9.47 -6.63 24.76
N THR A 45 -10.10 -6.24 23.66
CA THR A 45 -11.12 -5.18 23.64
C THR A 45 -12.38 -5.59 22.89
N VAL A 46 -13.55 -5.35 23.49
CA VAL A 46 -14.89 -5.64 22.95
C VAL A 46 -15.30 -4.65 21.82
N HIS A 47 -14.43 -3.71 21.42
CA HIS A 47 -14.81 -2.61 20.52
C HIS A 47 -14.64 -2.96 19.04
N THR A 48 -15.77 -2.96 18.32
CA THR A 48 -15.93 -3.26 16.88
C THR A 48 -15.04 -2.42 15.96
N TRP A 49 -14.59 -1.24 16.38
CA TRP A 49 -13.78 -0.33 15.56
C TRP A 49 -12.33 -0.81 15.41
N ASP A 50 -11.74 -1.42 16.44
CA ASP A 50 -10.37 -1.93 16.37
C ASP A 50 -10.27 -3.11 15.39
N ASP A 51 -11.27 -3.98 15.40
CA ASP A 51 -11.39 -5.10 14.46
C ASP A 51 -11.57 -4.63 13.02
N LEU A 52 -12.35 -3.56 12.80
CA LEU A 52 -12.52 -2.97 11.48
C LEU A 52 -11.18 -2.43 10.94
N LEU A 53 -10.42 -1.71 11.77
CA LEU A 53 -9.12 -1.20 11.37
C LEU A 53 -8.13 -2.33 11.08
N ALA A 54 -8.13 -3.39 11.90
CA ALA A 54 -7.31 -4.58 11.68
C ALA A 54 -7.60 -5.21 10.30
N ASP A 55 -8.89 -5.43 10.00
CA ASP A 55 -9.31 -6.03 8.74
C ASP A 55 -9.01 -5.14 7.53
N LEU A 56 -9.17 -3.82 7.66
CA LEU A 56 -8.81 -2.87 6.60
C LEU A 56 -7.30 -2.89 6.30
N ILE A 57 -6.45 -2.94 7.34
CA ILE A 57 -5.00 -3.02 7.20
C ILE A 57 -4.60 -4.36 6.57
N ASP A 58 -5.22 -5.45 6.98
CA ASP A 58 -4.93 -6.78 6.42
C ASP A 58 -5.29 -6.85 4.93
N ARG A 59 -6.39 -6.18 4.54
CA ARG A 59 -6.87 -6.05 3.15
C ARG A 59 -6.03 -5.10 2.28
N ILE A 60 -5.01 -4.42 2.82
CA ILE A 60 -4.05 -3.65 2.00
C ILE A 60 -3.33 -4.61 1.08
N ALA A 61 -3.50 -4.49 -0.23
CA ALA A 61 -2.89 -5.45 -1.14
C ALA A 61 -1.37 -5.27 -1.21
N TRP A 62 -0.62 -6.37 -1.30
CA TRP A 62 0.85 -6.32 -1.42
C TRP A 62 1.29 -5.48 -2.64
N TRP A 63 0.54 -5.56 -3.74
CA TRP A 63 0.79 -4.80 -4.96
C TRP A 63 0.60 -3.29 -4.77
N MET A 64 -0.28 -2.85 -3.86
CA MET A 64 -0.42 -1.43 -3.52
C MET A 64 0.86 -0.90 -2.87
N LEU A 65 1.41 -1.65 -1.92
CA LEU A 65 2.68 -1.29 -1.26
C LEU A 65 3.82 -1.22 -2.27
N LEU A 66 3.84 -2.16 -3.22
CA LEU A 66 4.80 -2.15 -4.32
C LEU A 66 4.64 -0.92 -5.23
N VAL A 67 3.41 -0.54 -5.59
CA VAL A 67 3.14 0.67 -6.40
C VAL A 67 3.63 1.93 -5.68
N VAL A 68 3.37 2.05 -4.37
CA VAL A 68 3.86 3.18 -3.56
C VAL A 68 5.39 3.21 -3.53
N ALA A 69 6.02 2.05 -3.33
CA ALA A 69 7.47 1.94 -3.29
C ALA A 69 8.12 2.28 -4.64
N ILE A 70 7.57 1.77 -5.74
CA ILE A 70 8.02 2.09 -7.11
C ILE A 70 7.83 3.58 -7.39
N TYR A 71 6.69 4.15 -7.00
CA TYR A 71 6.43 5.59 -7.17
C TYR A 71 7.51 6.43 -6.49
N ALA A 72 7.92 6.06 -5.26
CA ALA A 72 9.00 6.74 -4.55
C ALA A 72 10.38 6.52 -5.21
N GLY A 73 10.67 5.30 -5.68
CA GLY A 73 11.90 4.98 -6.39
C GLY A 73 12.06 5.75 -7.70
N ILE A 74 10.97 5.87 -8.46
CA ILE A 74 10.94 6.59 -9.75
C ILE A 74 11.29 8.08 -9.60
N GLN A 75 11.10 8.70 -8.42
CA GLN A 75 11.48 10.10 -8.19
C GLN A 75 12.99 10.35 -8.32
N TRP A 76 13.81 9.30 -8.18
CA TRP A 76 15.26 9.39 -8.39
C TRP A 76 15.66 9.35 -9.87
N LEU A 77 14.74 8.98 -10.77
CA LEU A 77 14.96 8.95 -12.20
C LEU A 77 14.42 10.22 -12.86
N ARG A 78 15.20 10.76 -13.80
CA ARG A 78 14.71 11.69 -14.80
C ARG A 78 13.89 10.93 -15.82
N LEU A 79 12.58 11.11 -15.77
CA LEU A 79 11.69 10.61 -16.82
C LEU A 79 11.67 11.61 -17.99
N PRO A 80 11.41 11.14 -19.22
CA PRO A 80 11.05 12.02 -20.34
C PRO A 80 9.78 12.83 -20.04
N ASP A 81 9.64 14.00 -20.66
CA ASP A 81 8.53 14.95 -20.41
C ASP A 81 7.13 14.32 -20.52
N GLY A 82 6.94 13.36 -21.45
CA GLY A 82 5.67 12.65 -21.62
C GLY A 82 5.36 11.60 -20.55
N LEU A 83 6.32 11.22 -19.71
CA LEU A 83 6.19 10.14 -18.73
C LEU A 83 6.06 10.61 -17.28
N HIS A 84 6.29 11.89 -16.99
CA HIS A 84 6.19 12.42 -15.62
C HIS A 84 4.80 12.27 -14.98
N ALA A 85 3.72 12.27 -15.77
CA ALA A 85 2.36 12.15 -15.25
C ALA A 85 1.98 10.70 -14.86
N TRP A 86 2.60 9.70 -15.50
CA TRP A 86 2.19 8.29 -15.39
C TRP A 86 2.34 7.70 -13.99
N PRO A 87 3.46 7.90 -13.26
CA PRO A 87 3.61 7.36 -11.90
C PRO A 87 2.49 7.86 -10.98
N GLY A 88 2.14 9.14 -11.06
CA GLY A 88 1.06 9.73 -10.27
C GLY A 88 -0.32 9.19 -10.66
N ILE A 89 -0.57 8.95 -11.95
CA ILE A 89 -1.82 8.35 -12.43
C ILE A 89 -1.97 6.92 -11.90
N MET A 90 -0.92 6.11 -12.01
CA MET A 90 -0.93 4.72 -11.51
C MET A 90 -1.14 4.67 -10.00
N LEU A 91 -0.48 5.55 -9.24
CA LEU A 91 -0.67 5.64 -7.79
C LEU A 91 -2.12 6.00 -7.45
N ARG A 92 -2.71 7.00 -8.12
CA ARG A 92 -4.13 7.37 -7.89
C ARG A 92 -5.08 6.24 -8.28
N ALA A 93 -4.85 5.57 -9.42
CA ALA A 93 -5.66 4.44 -9.85
C ALA A 93 -5.60 3.28 -8.85
N ALA A 94 -4.39 2.97 -8.35
CA ALA A 94 -4.19 1.99 -7.28
C ALA A 94 -4.98 2.38 -6.02
N LEU A 95 -4.95 3.65 -5.62
CA LEU A 95 -5.68 4.14 -4.44
C LEU A 95 -7.18 3.97 -4.59
N TRP A 96 -7.73 4.27 -5.77
CA TRP A 96 -9.15 4.03 -6.06
C TRP A 96 -9.53 2.55 -5.98
N MET A 97 -8.69 1.66 -6.53
CA MET A 97 -8.90 0.21 -6.41
C MET A 97 -8.88 -0.25 -4.95
N GLN A 98 -7.92 0.25 -4.15
CA GLN A 98 -7.81 -0.07 -2.73
C GLN A 98 -9.02 0.46 -1.92
N ALA A 99 -9.51 1.65 -2.25
CA ALA A 99 -10.72 2.20 -1.65
C ALA A 99 -11.94 1.31 -1.95
N GLY A 100 -12.05 0.76 -3.16
CA GLY A 100 -13.08 -0.23 -3.52
C GLY A 100 -12.98 -1.50 -2.67
N LEU A 101 -11.77 -2.03 -2.49
CA LEU A 101 -11.53 -3.20 -1.63
C LEU A 101 -11.91 -2.94 -0.17
N TRP A 102 -11.62 -1.76 0.37
CA TRP A 102 -12.06 -1.36 1.70
C TRP A 102 -13.58 -1.19 1.80
N GLY A 103 -14.22 -0.67 0.75
CA GLY A 103 -15.69 -0.59 0.68
C GLY A 103 -16.35 -1.95 0.86
N VAL A 104 -15.80 -3.00 0.23
CA VAL A 104 -16.30 -4.37 0.40
C VAL A 104 -16.18 -4.85 1.85
N VAL A 105 -15.06 -4.55 2.54
CA VAL A 105 -14.88 -4.90 3.96
C VAL A 105 -15.94 -4.22 4.83
N LEU A 106 -16.16 -2.92 4.61
CA LEU A 106 -17.10 -2.11 5.38
C LEU A 106 -18.53 -2.62 5.22
N ILE A 107 -18.92 -2.97 3.98
CA ILE A 107 -20.24 -3.51 3.69
C ILE A 107 -20.44 -4.87 4.37
N ASP A 108 -19.46 -5.78 4.27
CA ASP A 108 -19.55 -7.11 4.90
C ASP A 108 -19.75 -7.01 6.41
N LYS A 109 -18.97 -6.16 7.10
CA LYS A 109 -19.13 -5.89 8.53
C LYS A 109 -20.47 -5.25 8.88
N TRP A 110 -20.93 -4.28 8.09
CA TRP A 110 -22.21 -3.62 8.34
C TRP A 110 -23.39 -4.58 8.23
N VAL A 111 -23.36 -5.47 7.23
CA VAL A 111 -24.38 -6.51 7.02
C VAL A 111 -24.35 -7.53 8.15
N GLN A 112 -23.18 -8.04 8.54
CA GLN A 112 -23.05 -9.00 9.64
C GLN A 112 -23.58 -8.44 10.97
N ASN A 113 -23.27 -7.18 11.27
CA ASN A 113 -23.72 -6.52 12.50
C ASN A 113 -25.24 -6.27 12.52
N ARG A 114 -25.88 -6.09 11.35
CA ARG A 114 -27.34 -5.95 11.23
C ARG A 114 -28.06 -7.27 11.47
N ILE A 115 -27.60 -8.36 10.86
CA ILE A 115 -28.22 -9.68 10.98
C ILE A 115 -28.16 -10.18 12.43
N HIS A 116 -27.06 -9.92 13.14
CA HIS A 116 -26.91 -10.29 14.55
C HIS A 116 -27.81 -9.50 15.52
N LYS A 117 -28.42 -8.40 15.06
CA LYS A 117 -29.28 -7.53 15.89
C LYS A 117 -30.77 -7.86 15.75
N GLU A 118 -31.14 -8.68 14.76
CA GLU A 118 -32.54 -9.07 14.48
C GLU A 118 -32.88 -10.52 14.93
N MET A 119 -31.89 -11.29 15.40
CA MET A 119 -32.06 -12.58 16.08
C MET A 119 -31.96 -12.41 17.59
#